data_AF-A0A351SKK4-F1
#
_entry.id   AF-A0A351SKK4-F1
#
_cell.length_a   1.000
_cell.length_b   1.000
_cell.length_c   1.000
_cell.angle_alpha   90.00
_cell.angle_beta   90.00
_cell.angle_gamma   90.00
#
_symmetry.space_group_name_H-M   'P 1'
#
loop_
_entity.id
_entity.type
_entity.pdbx_description
1 polymer ?
#
loop_
_entity_poly.entity_id
_entity_poly.type
_entity_poly.pdbx_seq_one_letter_code
_entity_poly.pdbx_strand_id
1 'polypeptide(L)'
;DPIAWRKNLPEETKAKIKQFFMTYGKSGDDIEKAKQILADLQWAPFRDSSNDQLLPIRQLSLFKDRRKVAADEKLSESEKADKLKVIDAQLAELDKRMAALSK
;
A
#
# COMPACT_ATOMS: atom_id res chain seq x y z
N ASP A 1 -4.64 5.56 6.22
CA ASP A 1 -3.83 5.87 5.02
C ASP A 1 -2.34 5.68 5.29
N PRO A 2 -1.55 5.36 4.25
CA PRO A 2 -0.11 5.23 4.37
C PRO A 2 0.58 6.61 4.41
N ILE A 3 1.67 6.70 5.16
CA ILE A 3 2.63 7.81 5.06
C ILE A 3 3.77 7.35 4.16
N ALA A 4 4.09 8.16 3.14
CA ALA A 4 5.11 7.85 2.14
C ALA A 4 6.20 8.92 2.11
N TRP A 5 7.42 8.51 1.78
CA TRP A 5 8.54 9.40 1.51
C TRP A 5 9.16 9.10 0.15
N ARG A 6 9.92 10.05 -0.39
CA ARG A 6 10.71 9.83 -1.62
C ARG A 6 11.87 8.86 -1.35
N LYS A 7 12.14 7.94 -2.29
CA LYS A 7 13.14 6.87 -2.12
C LYS A 7 14.58 7.38 -2.04
N ASN A 8 14.87 8.53 -2.67
CA ASN A 8 16.18 9.15 -2.75
C ASN A 8 16.53 10.06 -1.55
N LEU A 9 15.86 9.90 -0.40
CA LEU A 9 16.33 10.49 0.84
C LEU A 9 17.59 9.77 1.35
N PRO A 10 18.52 10.47 2.01
CA PRO A 10 19.61 9.83 2.74
C PRO A 10 19.09 8.86 3.81
N GLU A 11 19.82 7.77 4.05
CA GLU A 11 19.42 6.75 5.04
C GLU A 11 19.31 7.32 6.45
N GLU A 12 20.20 8.23 6.84
CA GLU A 12 20.14 8.92 8.13
C GLU A 12 18.82 9.71 8.29
N THR A 13 18.37 10.37 7.21
CA THR A 13 17.10 11.11 7.22
C THR A 13 15.92 10.16 7.35
N LYS A 14 15.92 9.03 6.63
CA LYS A 14 14.87 8.01 6.76
C LYS A 14 14.81 7.44 8.17
N ALA A 15 15.96 7.18 8.79
CA ALA A 15 16.04 6.67 10.16
C ALA A 15 15.43 7.65 11.17
N LYS A 16 15.78 8.95 11.09
CA LYS A 16 15.21 9.99 11.96
C LYS A 16 13.70 10.12 11.78
N ILE A 17 13.21 10.13 10.54
CA ILE A 17 11.77 10.19 10.26
C ILE A 17 11.06 8.95 10.80
N LYS A 18 11.58 7.74 10.56
CA LYS A 18 10.98 6.49 11.05
C LYS A 18 10.93 6.48 12.57
N GLN A 19 12.03 6.86 13.23
CA GLN A 19 12.09 6.93 14.69
C GLN A 19 11.01 7.85 15.24
N PHE A 20 10.88 9.06 14.69
CA PHE A 20 9.84 10.01 15.10
C PHE A 20 8.44 9.38 15.05
N PHE A 21 8.04 8.80 13.90
CA PHE A 21 6.70 8.19 13.78
C PHE A 21 6.51 7.01 14.73
N MET A 22 7.54 6.23 15.02
CA MET A 22 7.42 5.07 15.89
C MET A 22 7.34 5.42 17.39
N THR A 23 7.86 6.58 17.80
CA THR A 23 7.82 7.06 19.20
C THR A 23 6.72 8.07 19.47
N TYR A 24 6.22 8.78 18.45
CA TYR A 24 5.22 9.85 18.62
C TYR A 24 3.94 9.34 19.29
N GLY A 25 3.60 9.93 20.44
CA GLY A 25 2.44 9.54 21.26
C GLY A 25 2.62 8.23 22.04
N LYS A 26 3.81 7.60 22.01
CA LYS A 26 4.14 6.37 22.75
C LYS A 26 5.23 6.59 23.80
N SER A 27 6.22 7.42 23.54
CA SER A 27 7.36 7.67 24.43
C SER A 27 7.88 9.11 24.31
N GLY A 28 8.67 9.55 25.29
CA GLY A 28 9.25 10.89 25.39
C GLY A 28 8.56 11.79 26.42
N ASP A 29 8.99 13.05 26.50
CA ASP A 29 8.51 13.98 27.53
C ASP A 29 7.14 14.59 27.19
N ASP A 30 6.80 14.68 25.91
CA ASP A 30 5.60 15.35 25.39
C ASP A 30 4.45 14.39 25.01
N ILE A 31 4.36 13.22 25.65
CA ILE A 31 3.41 12.16 25.26
C ILE A 31 1.96 12.67 25.24
N GLU A 32 1.53 13.41 26.26
CA GLU A 32 0.14 13.88 26.36
C GLU A 32 -0.21 14.89 25.26
N LYS A 33 0.72 15.79 24.94
CA LYS A 33 0.55 16.72 23.82
C LYS A 33 0.50 15.98 22.47
N ALA A 34 1.39 15.00 22.28
CA ALA A 34 1.40 14.18 21.07
C ALA A 34 0.11 13.37 20.91
N LYS A 35 -0.43 12.81 22.00
CA LYS A 35 -1.73 12.12 22.02
C LYS A 35 -2.89 13.05 21.68
N GLN A 36 -2.90 14.28 22.20
CA GLN A 36 -3.94 15.26 21.87
C GLN A 36 -3.91 15.59 20.36
N ILE A 37 -2.72 15.85 19.80
CA ILE A 37 -2.57 16.11 18.36
C ILE A 37 -3.04 14.91 17.53
N LEU A 38 -2.71 13.68 17.94
CA LEU A 38 -3.20 12.48 17.27
C LEU A 38 -4.73 12.36 17.35
N ALA A 39 -5.33 12.64 18.52
CA ALA A 39 -6.77 12.61 18.70
C ALA A 39 -7.50 13.65 17.84
N ASP A 40 -6.96 14.87 17.73
CA ASP A 40 -7.50 15.94 16.88
C ASP A 40 -7.43 15.56 15.39
N LEU A 41 -6.41 14.79 14.99
CA LEU A 41 -6.28 14.19 13.65
C LEU A 41 -7.13 12.92 13.48
N GLN A 42 -7.82 12.47 14.52
CA GLN A 42 -8.55 11.19 14.58
C GLN A 42 -7.63 9.98 14.30
N TRP A 43 -6.36 10.10 14.66
CA TRP A 43 -5.34 9.09 14.46
C TRP A 43 -4.97 8.40 15.77
N ALA A 44 -4.63 7.12 15.66
CA ALA A 44 -3.95 6.38 16.72
C ALA A 44 -2.42 6.47 16.54
N PRO A 45 -1.62 6.03 17.52
CA PRO A 45 -0.18 5.91 17.31
C PRO A 45 0.17 5.08 16.07
N PHE A 46 1.21 5.51 15.36
CA PHE A 46 1.57 4.93 14.09
C PHE A 46 2.03 3.47 14.20
N ARG A 47 1.85 2.73 13.11
CA ARG A 47 2.27 1.34 12.94
C ARG A 47 3.31 1.27 11.83
N ASP A 48 4.34 0.46 12.01
CA ASP A 48 5.30 0.21 10.95
C ASP A 48 4.60 -0.44 9.77
N SER A 49 4.96 -0.04 8.55
CA SER A 49 4.28 -0.48 7.34
C SER A 49 5.24 -0.49 6.15
N SER A 50 4.85 -1.21 5.10
CA SER A 50 5.61 -1.34 3.85
C SER A 50 4.70 -1.09 2.64
N ASN A 51 5.25 -1.23 1.44
CA ASN A 51 4.44 -1.21 0.21
C ASN A 51 3.45 -2.39 0.14
N ASP A 52 3.62 -3.43 0.96
CA ASP A 52 2.77 -4.61 0.95
C ASP A 52 1.35 -4.30 1.44
N GLN A 53 1.15 -3.23 2.21
CA GLN A 53 -0.19 -2.75 2.58
C GLN A 53 -1.06 -2.41 1.35
N LEU A 54 -0.43 -2.15 0.19
CA LEU A 54 -1.11 -1.80 -1.06
C LEU A 54 -1.49 -3.03 -1.90
N LEU A 55 -1.09 -4.24 -1.52
CA LEU A 55 -1.37 -5.46 -2.31
C LEU A 55 -2.88 -5.65 -2.56
N PRO A 56 -3.77 -5.53 -1.57
CA PRO A 56 -5.22 -5.66 -1.81
C PRO A 56 -5.76 -4.58 -2.75
N ILE A 57 -5.23 -3.36 -2.66
CA ILE A 57 -5.63 -2.24 -3.53
C ILE A 57 -5.19 -2.48 -4.97
N ARG A 58 -3.98 -3.01 -5.18
CA ARG A 58 -3.48 -3.40 -6.51
C ARG A 58 -4.32 -4.53 -7.10
N GLN A 59 -4.68 -5.53 -6.29
CA GLN A 59 -5.53 -6.64 -6.71
C GLN A 59 -6.91 -6.12 -7.16
N LEU A 60 -7.54 -5.24 -6.36
CA LEU A 60 -8.81 -4.60 -6.71
C LEU A 60 -8.73 -3.80 -8.02
N SER A 61 -7.65 -3.03 -8.21
CA SER A 61 -7.42 -2.29 -9.46
C SER A 61 -7.33 -3.22 -10.66
N LEU A 62 -6.57 -4.32 -10.55
CA LEU A 62 -6.43 -5.31 -11.61
C LEU A 62 -7.74 -6.03 -11.92
N PHE A 63 -8.55 -6.36 -10.91
CA PHE A 63 -9.89 -6.91 -11.15
C PHE A 63 -10.80 -5.93 -11.90
N LYS A 64 -10.73 -4.63 -11.55
CA LYS A 64 -11.45 -3.58 -12.29
C LYS A 64 -11.00 -3.51 -13.75
N ASP A 65 -9.69 -3.55 -14.00
CA ASP A 65 -9.14 -3.50 -15.35
C ASP A 65 -9.47 -4.76 -16.16
N ARG A 66 -9.44 -5.93 -15.52
CA ARG A 66 -9.88 -7.21 -16.11
C ARG A 66 -11.33 -7.12 -16.58
N ARG A 67 -12.24 -6.61 -15.73
CA ARG A 67 -13.65 -6.43 -16.08
C ARG A 67 -13.85 -5.47 -17.25
N LYS A 68 -13.07 -4.37 -17.30
CA LYS A 68 -13.11 -3.43 -18.43
C LYS A 68 -12.69 -4.09 -19.72
N VAL A 69 -11.57 -4.81 -19.74
CA VAL A 69 -11.07 -5.51 -20.93
C VAL A 69 -12.09 -6.54 -21.43
N ALA A 70 -12.68 -7.32 -20.52
CA ALA A 70 -13.69 -8.31 -20.89
C ALA A 70 -14.93 -7.69 -21.55
N ALA A 71 -15.39 -6.54 -21.02
CA ALA A 71 -16.57 -5.82 -21.50
C ALA A 71 -16.31 -4.85 -22.67
N ASP A 72 -15.05 -4.67 -23.11
CA ASP A 72 -14.72 -3.70 -24.15
C ASP A 72 -15.12 -4.23 -25.54
N GLU A 73 -16.17 -3.69 -26.14
CA GLU A 73 -16.66 -4.10 -27.46
C GLU A 73 -15.73 -3.69 -28.62
N LYS A 74 -14.76 -2.80 -28.38
CA LYS A 74 -13.82 -2.32 -29.41
C LYS A 74 -12.64 -3.26 -29.62
N LEU A 75 -12.41 -4.20 -28.70
CA LEU A 75 -11.32 -5.16 -28.78
C LEU A 75 -11.80 -6.44 -29.47
N SER A 76 -10.98 -6.96 -30.38
CA SER A 76 -11.16 -8.31 -30.90
C SER A 76 -10.99 -9.36 -29.79
N GLU A 77 -11.51 -10.56 -30.02
CA GLU A 77 -11.37 -11.66 -29.06
C GLU A 77 -9.90 -11.99 -28.76
N SER A 78 -9.04 -11.92 -29.78
CA SER A 78 -7.60 -12.15 -29.63
C SER A 78 -6.97 -11.08 -28.72
N GLU A 79 -7.27 -9.80 -28.95
CA GLU A 79 -6.72 -8.71 -28.13
C GLU A 79 -7.22 -8.79 -26.68
N LYS A 80 -8.47 -9.20 -26.47
CA LYS A 80 -9.00 -9.46 -25.13
C LYS A 80 -8.23 -10.58 -24.46
N ALA A 81 -8.03 -11.71 -25.14
CA ALA A 81 -7.32 -12.85 -24.60
C ALA A 81 -5.89 -12.48 -24.17
N ASP A 82 -5.16 -11.75 -25.01
CA ASP A 82 -3.80 -11.31 -24.72
C ASP A 82 -3.73 -10.37 -23.50
N LYS A 83 -4.61 -9.37 -23.43
CA LYS A 83 -4.66 -8.43 -22.29
C LYS A 83 -5.10 -9.12 -20.99
N LEU A 84 -6.10 -9.99 -21.06
CA LEU A 84 -6.57 -10.75 -19.90
C LEU A 84 -5.48 -11.67 -19.35
N LYS A 85 -4.71 -12.32 -20.23
CA LYS A 85 -3.57 -13.17 -19.83
C LYS A 85 -2.51 -12.40 -19.05
N VAL A 86 -2.20 -11.16 -19.46
CA VAL A 86 -1.26 -10.30 -18.72
C VAL A 86 -1.80 -9.93 -17.33
N ILE A 87 -3.07 -9.53 -17.26
CA ILE A 87 -3.71 -9.17 -15.98
C ILE A 87 -3.80 -10.37 -15.03
N ASP A 88 -4.17 -11.54 -15.56
CA ASP A 88 -4.29 -12.79 -14.78
C ASP A 88 -2.92 -13.24 -14.26
N ALA A 89 -1.84 -13.05 -15.02
CA ALA A 89 -0.48 -13.30 -14.55
C ALA A 89 -0.07 -12.34 -13.42
N GLN A 90 -0.43 -11.06 -13.51
CA GLN A 90 -0.16 -10.08 -12.45
C GLN A 90 -0.96 -10.39 -11.17
N LEU A 91 -2.23 -10.79 -11.30
CA LEU A 91 -3.06 -11.22 -10.18
C LEU A 91 -2.46 -12.46 -9.49
N ALA A 92 -2.04 -13.47 -10.25
CA ALA A 92 -1.42 -14.67 -9.69
C ALA A 92 -0.12 -14.37 -8.93
N GLU A 93 0.68 -13.41 -9.39
CA GLU A 93 1.89 -12.97 -8.67
C GLU A 93 1.55 -12.23 -7.37
N LEU A 94 0.54 -11.37 -7.39
CA LEU A 94 0.06 -10.71 -6.17
C LEU A 94 -0.48 -11.72 -5.15
N ASP A 95 -1.23 -12.73 -5.60
CA ASP A 95 -1.79 -13.77 -4.73
C ASP A 95 -0.67 -14.59 -4.07
N LYS A 96 0.39 -14.95 -4.81
CA LYS A 96 1.58 -15.61 -4.25
C LYS A 96 2.25 -14.74 -3.19
N ARG A 97 2.43 -13.44 -3.46
CA ARG A 97 3.05 -12.52 -2.51
C ARG A 97 2.21 -12.35 -1.25
N MET A 98 0.89 -12.22 -1.37
CA MET A 98 -0.01 -12.13 -0.22
C MET A 98 -0.01 -13.43 0.59
N ALA A 99 -0.04 -14.59 -0.06
CA ALA A 99 0.04 -15.90 0.60
C ALA A 99 1.38 -16.13 1.32
N ALA A 100 2.48 -15.57 0.80
CA ALA A 100 3.79 -15.63 1.45
C ALA A 100 3.88 -14.73 2.71
N LEU A 101 3.12 -13.63 2.75
CA LEU A 101 3.08 -12.71 3.88
C LEU A 101 2.09 -13.14 4.98
N SER A 102 1.15 -14.04 4.67
CA SER A 102 0.17 -14.57 5.62
C SER A 102 0.62 -15.85 6.34
N LYS A 103 1.85 -16.33 6.07
CA LYS A 103 2.48 -17.47 6.74
C LYS A 103 3.42 -16.97 7.83
#